data_AF-A0A2P2MPQ9-F1
#
_entry.id   AF-A0A2P2MPQ9-F1
#
_cell.length_a   1.000
_cell.length_b   1.000
_cell.length_c   1.000
_cell.angle_alpha   90.00
_cell.angle_beta   90.00
_cell.angle_gamma   90.00
#
_symmetry.space_group_name_H-M   'P 1'
#
loop_
_entity.id
_entity.type
_entity.pdbx_description
1 polymer ?
#
loop_
_entity_poly.entity_id
_entity_poly.type
_entity_poly.pdbx_seq_one_letter_code
_entity_poly.pdbx_strand_id
1 'polypeptide(L)'
;MSEVGIEATINRWDEPLTLGMVDPHDSISHPAGVSDVQAESATRLDPDQFTNFLIPNWFGSESRGTTRDNPFLLPDVYLESQKKNQKNLGEIKQLLREAPIEENRKRELSCALHLLFKDWLYASGNIRQLYCLQGD
;
A
#
# COMPACT_ATOMS: atom_id res chain seq x y z
N MET A 1 4.89 -26.53 -4.06
CA MET A 1 3.75 -26.65 -3.12
C MET A 1 3.25 -28.08 -2.97
N SER A 2 3.16 -28.86 -4.05
CA SER A 2 3.06 -30.32 -3.95
C SER A 2 4.24 -30.95 -3.21
N GLU A 3 5.45 -30.46 -3.42
CA GLU A 3 6.68 -30.91 -2.72
C GLU A 3 6.66 -30.68 -1.20
N VAL A 4 5.86 -29.73 -0.73
CA VAL A 4 5.66 -29.45 0.71
C VAL A 4 4.33 -29.97 1.24
N GLY A 5 3.58 -30.75 0.44
CA GLY A 5 2.31 -31.35 0.84
C GLY A 5 1.17 -30.37 1.09
N ILE A 6 1.24 -29.14 0.56
CA ILE A 6 0.19 -28.12 0.75
C ILE A 6 -0.85 -28.23 -0.35
N GLU A 7 -2.10 -28.46 0.03
CA GLU A 7 -3.26 -28.43 -0.86
C GLU A 7 -3.88 -27.02 -0.88
N ALA A 8 -3.67 -26.27 -1.97
CA ALA A 8 -4.09 -24.86 -2.06
C ALA A 8 -5.62 -24.65 -2.07
N THR A 9 -6.40 -25.71 -2.26
CA THR A 9 -7.87 -25.72 -2.21
C THR A 9 -8.40 -25.63 -0.78
N ILE A 10 -7.63 -26.05 0.22
CA ILE A 10 -8.01 -26.02 1.64
C ILE A 10 -7.41 -24.78 2.28
N ASN A 11 -8.21 -23.71 2.39
CA ASN A 11 -7.78 -22.44 3.00
C ASN A 11 -8.83 -21.92 4.00
N ARG A 12 -8.59 -22.13 5.30
CA ARG A 12 -9.46 -21.70 6.41
C ARG A 12 -8.89 -20.48 7.16
N TRP A 13 -8.32 -19.54 6.40
CA TRP A 13 -7.68 -18.35 6.97
C TRP A 13 -8.64 -17.47 7.79
N ASP A 14 -9.95 -17.54 7.52
CA ASP A 14 -10.99 -16.74 8.16
C ASP A 14 -11.61 -17.38 9.40
N GLU A 15 -11.12 -18.56 9.80
CA GLU A 15 -11.60 -19.31 10.95
C GLU A 15 -10.51 -19.41 12.04
N PRO A 16 -10.25 -18.31 12.78
CA PRO A 16 -9.25 -18.32 13.83
C PRO A 16 -9.67 -19.23 14.98
N LEU A 17 -8.76 -20.09 15.42
CA LEU A 17 -8.95 -20.92 16.61
C LEU A 17 -8.31 -20.22 17.82
N THR A 18 -9.12 -19.84 18.80
CA THR A 18 -8.65 -19.26 20.06
C THR A 18 -8.00 -20.34 20.92
N LEU A 19 -6.68 -20.29 21.07
CA LEU A 19 -5.92 -21.17 21.97
C LEU A 19 -5.76 -20.48 23.31
N GLY A 20 -6.72 -20.67 24.21
CA GLY A 20 -6.72 -20.09 25.55
C GLY A 20 -8.12 -19.69 25.97
N MET A 21 -8.83 -20.58 26.64
CA MET A 21 -9.97 -20.22 27.46
C MET A 21 -9.40 -19.93 28.85
N VAL A 22 -9.59 -18.71 29.36
CA VAL A 22 -9.39 -18.46 30.79
C VAL A 22 -10.34 -19.42 31.51
N ASP A 23 -9.80 -20.37 32.26
CA ASP A 23 -10.61 -21.24 33.11
C ASP A 23 -11.42 -20.33 34.05
N PRO A 24 -12.76 -20.38 34.04
CA PRO A 24 -13.59 -19.60 34.96
C PRO A 24 -13.25 -19.83 36.44
N HIS A 25 -12.52 -20.89 36.76
CA HIS A 25 -12.04 -21.22 38.10
C HIS A 25 -10.63 -20.70 38.43
N ASP A 26 -9.94 -20.06 37.50
CA ASP A 26 -8.59 -19.53 37.73
C ASP A 26 -8.64 -18.21 38.53
N SER A 27 -8.70 -18.37 39.85
CA SER A 27 -8.94 -17.26 40.81
C SER A 27 -7.70 -16.39 41.07
N ILE A 28 -6.59 -16.63 40.37
CA ILE A 28 -5.32 -15.92 40.59
C ILE A 28 -4.83 -15.33 39.27
N SER A 29 -5.40 -14.19 38.92
CA SER A 29 -4.91 -13.37 37.80
C SER A 29 -3.51 -12.85 38.13
N HIS A 30 -2.47 -13.51 37.63
CA HIS A 30 -1.12 -12.96 37.72
C HIS A 30 -1.06 -11.63 36.94
N PRO A 31 -0.54 -10.54 37.53
CA PRO A 31 -0.54 -9.20 36.91
C PRO A 31 0.32 -9.10 35.64
N ALA A 32 1.12 -10.13 35.34
CA ALA A 32 1.92 -10.22 34.13
C ALA A 32 1.13 -10.71 32.89
N GLY A 33 -0.07 -11.31 33.07
CA GLY A 33 -0.86 -11.91 31.98
C GLY A 33 -2.11 -11.11 31.57
N VAL A 34 -2.46 -10.04 32.29
CA VAL A 34 -3.67 -9.24 32.04
C VAL A 34 -3.57 -8.35 30.79
N SER A 35 -2.36 -8.06 30.31
CA SER A 35 -2.17 -7.23 29.11
C SER A 35 -2.56 -7.96 27.82
N ASP A 36 -2.34 -9.28 27.74
CA ASP A 36 -2.67 -10.08 26.55
C ASP A 36 -4.18 -10.41 26.49
N VAL A 37 -4.88 -10.35 27.63
CA VAL A 37 -6.33 -10.61 27.74
C VAL A 37 -7.17 -9.48 27.12
N GLN A 38 -6.63 -8.27 27.00
CA GLN A 38 -7.27 -7.14 26.32
C GLN A 38 -6.83 -6.97 24.85
N ALA A 39 -6.01 -7.88 24.32
CA ALA A 39 -5.67 -7.85 22.91
C ALA A 39 -6.92 -8.17 22.07
N GLU A 40 -7.25 -7.27 21.15
CA GLU A 40 -8.36 -7.42 20.21
C GLU A 40 -8.23 -8.76 19.47
N SER A 41 -9.31 -9.56 19.49
CA SER A 41 -9.32 -10.85 18.80
C SER A 41 -9.16 -10.67 17.29
N ALA A 42 -8.54 -11.66 16.63
CA ALA A 42 -8.37 -11.64 15.19
C ALA A 42 -9.71 -11.42 14.48
N THR A 43 -9.85 -10.31 13.77
CA THR A 43 -11.05 -9.95 13.01
C THR A 43 -10.75 -10.00 11.52
N ARG A 44 -11.74 -10.44 10.74
CA ARG A 44 -11.64 -10.50 9.28
C ARG A 44 -11.49 -9.08 8.72
N LEU A 45 -10.56 -8.89 7.80
CA LEU A 45 -10.40 -7.61 7.11
C LEU A 45 -11.63 -7.32 6.25
N ASP A 46 -12.15 -6.10 6.30
CA ASP A 46 -13.24 -5.70 5.42
C ASP A 46 -12.81 -5.75 3.93
N PRO A 47 -13.64 -6.31 3.03
CA PRO A 47 -13.30 -6.41 1.61
C PRO A 47 -12.95 -5.07 0.94
N ASP A 48 -13.60 -3.97 1.35
CA ASP A 48 -13.34 -2.64 0.79
C ASP A 48 -12.03 -2.03 1.30
N GLN A 49 -11.51 -2.52 2.43
CA GLN A 49 -10.20 -2.15 2.97
C GLN A 49 -9.05 -2.99 2.40
N PHE A 50 -9.36 -4.09 1.70
CA PHE A 50 -8.35 -4.94 1.11
C PHE A 50 -7.63 -4.24 -0.05
N THR A 51 -6.30 -4.10 0.09
CA THR A 51 -5.44 -3.49 -0.93
C THR A 51 -4.22 -4.36 -1.19
N ASN A 52 -3.73 -4.33 -2.43
CA ASN A 52 -2.51 -5.05 -2.78
C ASN A 52 -1.31 -4.33 -2.18
N PHE A 53 -0.41 -5.10 -1.56
CA PHE A 53 0.89 -4.59 -1.16
C PHE A 53 1.71 -4.20 -2.40
N LEU A 54 2.00 -2.91 -2.55
CA LEU A 54 2.88 -2.39 -3.58
C LEU A 54 4.27 -2.20 -2.97
N ILE A 55 5.28 -2.85 -3.55
CA ILE A 55 6.68 -2.62 -3.22
C ILE A 55 7.14 -1.41 -4.02
N PRO A 56 7.47 -0.26 -3.40
CA PRO A 56 7.92 0.92 -4.13
C PRO A 56 9.23 0.63 -4.87
N ASN A 57 9.31 0.97 -6.16
CA ASN A 57 10.53 0.88 -6.96
C ASN A 57 11.19 2.27 -7.08
N TRP A 58 11.75 2.76 -5.98
CA TRP A 58 12.34 4.12 -5.94
C TRP A 58 13.46 4.36 -7.00
N PHE A 59 14.12 3.31 -7.49
CA PHE A 59 15.30 3.43 -8.37
C PHE A 59 15.15 2.85 -9.78
N GLY A 60 13.93 2.68 -10.30
CA GLY A 60 13.73 2.34 -11.72
C GLY A 60 14.41 1.05 -12.19
N SER A 61 14.81 0.17 -11.26
CA SER A 61 15.30 -1.16 -11.62
C SER A 61 14.11 -2.00 -12.07
N GLU A 62 14.32 -2.79 -13.14
CA GLU A 62 13.34 -3.75 -13.66
C GLU A 62 12.69 -4.48 -12.48
N SER A 63 11.36 -4.42 -12.42
CA SER A 63 10.56 -4.95 -11.32
C SER A 63 11.01 -6.38 -10.99
N ARG A 64 11.75 -6.53 -9.89
CA ARG A 64 12.22 -7.84 -9.42
C ARG A 64 11.02 -8.61 -8.87
N GLY A 65 10.42 -9.41 -9.74
CA GLY A 65 9.41 -10.39 -9.40
C GLY A 65 8.03 -9.81 -9.15
N THR A 66 7.03 -10.42 -9.76
CA THR A 66 5.65 -10.24 -9.34
C THR A 66 5.46 -10.96 -8.00
N THR A 67 4.82 -10.35 -7.01
CA THR A 67 4.32 -11.06 -5.80
C THR A 67 3.15 -12.00 -6.12
N ARG A 68 2.97 -12.37 -7.40
CA ARG A 68 1.86 -13.14 -7.95
C ARG A 68 1.92 -14.63 -7.65
N ASP A 69 3.02 -15.13 -7.09
CA ASP A 69 3.14 -16.54 -6.75
C ASP A 69 2.45 -16.87 -5.41
N ASN A 70 1.28 -16.26 -5.15
CA ASN A 70 0.42 -16.67 -4.05
C ASN A 70 -0.35 -17.94 -4.47
N PRO A 71 -0.13 -19.09 -3.83
CA PRO A 71 -0.94 -20.30 -4.05
C PRO A 71 -2.43 -20.12 -3.93
N PHE A 72 -2.82 -19.27 -2.98
CA PHE A 72 -4.17 -19.23 -2.49
C PHE A 72 -4.97 -18.27 -3.34
N LEU A 73 -6.06 -18.78 -3.88
CA LEU A 73 -7.02 -17.95 -4.60
C LEU A 73 -7.63 -16.94 -3.62
N LEU A 74 -7.69 -15.68 -4.07
CA LEU A 74 -8.40 -14.65 -3.33
C LEU A 74 -9.90 -14.99 -3.34
N PRO A 75 -10.61 -14.95 -2.20
CA PRO A 75 -12.04 -15.21 -2.18
C PRO A 75 -12.82 -14.18 -3.02
N ASP A 76 -13.92 -14.61 -3.64
CA ASP A 76 -14.68 -13.81 -4.61
C ASP A 76 -15.08 -12.43 -4.09
N VAL A 77 -15.44 -12.33 -2.81
CA VAL A 77 -15.86 -11.06 -2.18
C VAL A 77 -14.74 -10.02 -2.22
N TYR A 78 -13.50 -10.44 -1.93
CA TYR A 78 -12.33 -9.57 -1.97
C TYR A 78 -11.90 -9.26 -3.41
N LEU A 79 -12.07 -10.22 -4.32
CA LEU A 79 -11.77 -10.04 -5.74
C LEU A 79 -12.68 -8.99 -6.38
N GLU A 80 -13.98 -9.06 -6.14
CA GLU A 80 -14.95 -8.11 -6.68
C GLU A 80 -14.76 -6.71 -6.08
N SER A 81 -14.52 -6.61 -4.76
CA SER A 81 -14.19 -5.31 -4.14
C SER A 81 -12.89 -4.73 -4.69
N GLN A 82 -11.85 -5.55 -4.89
CA GLN A 82 -10.61 -5.11 -5.51
C GLN A 82 -10.83 -4.57 -6.94
N LYS A 83 -11.60 -5.28 -7.77
CA LYS A 83 -11.93 -4.82 -9.14
C LYS A 83 -12.68 -3.49 -9.12
N LYS A 84 -13.68 -3.35 -8.23
CA LYS A 84 -14.43 -2.11 -8.03
C LYS A 84 -13.50 -0.96 -7.64
N ASN A 85 -12.61 -1.18 -6.66
CA ASN A 85 -11.65 -0.16 -6.21
C ASN A 85 -10.67 0.24 -7.32
N GLN A 86 -10.17 -0.72 -8.11
CA GLN A 86 -9.30 -0.43 -9.26
C GLN A 86 -10.03 0.37 -10.34
N LYS A 87 -11.29 0.04 -10.63
CA LYS A 87 -12.12 0.80 -11.58
C LYS A 87 -12.33 2.23 -11.10
N ASN A 88 -12.74 2.42 -9.84
CA ASN A 88 -12.94 3.74 -9.25
C ASN A 88 -11.65 4.58 -9.28
N LEU A 89 -10.49 3.96 -8.98
CA LEU A 89 -9.20 4.62 -9.07
C LEU A 89 -8.88 5.06 -10.51
N GLY A 90 -9.19 4.22 -11.50
CA GLY A 90 -9.06 4.55 -12.92
C GLY A 90 -9.91 5.75 -13.32
N GLU A 91 -11.18 5.75 -12.92
CA GLU A 91 -12.12 6.86 -13.16
C GLU A 91 -11.64 8.16 -12.51
N ILE A 92 -11.19 8.12 -11.24
CA ILE A 92 -10.64 9.29 -10.55
C ILE A 92 -9.37 9.80 -11.25
N LYS A 93 -8.46 8.91 -11.65
CA LYS A 93 -7.25 9.31 -12.39
C LYS A 93 -7.57 9.96 -13.73
N GLN A 94 -8.58 9.44 -14.43
CA GLN A 94 -9.05 10.01 -15.68
C GLN A 94 -9.67 11.39 -15.44
N LEU A 95 -10.54 11.53 -14.45
CA LEU A 95 -11.15 12.79 -14.07
C LEU A 95 -10.08 13.83 -13.69
N LEU A 96 -9.07 13.44 -12.92
CA LEU A 96 -7.94 14.32 -12.57
C LEU A 96 -7.11 14.74 -13.80
N ARG A 97 -6.96 13.85 -14.78
CA ARG A 97 -6.25 14.15 -16.04
C ARG A 97 -7.05 15.10 -16.93
N GLU A 98 -8.37 14.92 -16.98
CA GLU A 98 -9.28 15.69 -17.81
C GLU A 98 -9.75 16.99 -17.14
N ALA A 99 -9.55 17.12 -15.83
CA ALA A 99 -9.88 18.32 -15.08
C ALA A 99 -9.19 19.55 -15.71
N PRO A 100 -9.94 20.55 -16.19
CA PRO A 100 -9.36 21.74 -16.79
C PRO A 100 -8.66 22.53 -15.69
N ILE A 101 -7.32 22.54 -15.73
CA ILE A 101 -6.54 23.46 -14.92
C ILE A 101 -6.54 24.81 -15.67
N GLU A 102 -7.04 25.86 -15.02
CA GLU A 102 -6.99 27.22 -15.56
C GLU A 102 -5.54 27.59 -15.95
N GLU A 103 -5.38 28.21 -17.11
CA GLU A 103 -4.06 28.57 -17.64
C GLU A 103 -3.27 29.46 -16.68
N ASN A 104 -3.96 30.32 -15.92
CA ASN A 104 -3.35 31.14 -14.88
C ASN A 104 -2.75 30.28 -13.75
N ARG A 105 -3.47 29.26 -13.26
CA ARG A 105 -2.96 28.35 -12.21
C ARG A 105 -1.81 27.48 -12.71
N LYS A 106 -1.84 27.05 -13.98
CA LYS A 106 -0.68 26.35 -14.59
C LYS A 106 0.55 27.24 -14.61
N ARG A 107 0.38 28.50 -14.98
CA ARG A 107 1.47 29.49 -15.01
C ARG A 107 2.03 29.74 -13.61
N GLU A 108 1.16 29.95 -12.63
CA GLU A 108 1.56 30.12 -11.22
C GLU A 108 2.33 28.92 -10.68
N LEU A 109 1.83 27.69 -10.94
CA LEU A 109 2.51 26.46 -10.55
C LEU A 109 3.88 26.33 -11.22
N SER A 110 3.97 26.60 -12.53
CA SER A 110 5.24 26.60 -13.26
C SER A 110 6.22 27.60 -12.68
N CYS A 111 5.79 28.83 -12.42
CA CYS A 111 6.62 29.86 -11.79
C CYS A 111 7.11 29.43 -10.39
N ALA A 112 6.23 28.86 -9.56
CA ALA A 112 6.58 28.36 -8.23
C ALA A 112 7.60 27.21 -8.29
N LEU A 113 7.40 26.26 -9.22
CA LEU A 113 8.34 25.17 -9.45
C LEU A 113 9.71 25.69 -9.92
N HIS A 114 9.73 26.65 -10.85
CA HIS A 114 10.98 27.25 -11.32
C HIS A 114 11.72 28.00 -10.21
N LEU A 115 11.02 28.72 -9.33
CA LEU A 115 11.61 29.39 -8.18
C LEU A 115 12.20 28.37 -7.18
N LEU A 116 11.42 27.36 -6.80
CA LEU A 116 11.88 26.31 -5.88
C LEU A 116 13.06 25.52 -6.44
N PHE A 117 13.04 25.20 -7.73
CA PHE A 117 14.16 24.52 -8.40
C PHE A 117 15.41 25.39 -8.43
N LYS A 118 15.25 26.69 -8.73
CA LYS A 118 16.34 27.67 -8.68
C LYS A 118 16.94 27.72 -7.28
N ASP A 119 16.12 27.88 -6.24
CA ASP A 119 16.57 27.93 -4.84
C ASP A 119 17.29 26.63 -4.44
N TRP A 120 16.76 25.48 -4.85
CA TRP A 120 17.41 24.19 -4.64
C TRP A 120 18.78 24.11 -5.34
N LEU A 121 18.91 24.61 -6.58
CA LEU A 121 20.19 24.66 -7.30
C LEU A 121 21.21 25.57 -6.61
N TYR A 122 20.78 26.70 -6.05
CA TYR A 122 21.65 27.57 -5.26
C TYR A 122 22.07 26.89 -3.95
N ALA A 123 21.14 26.27 -3.23
CA ALA A 123 21.41 25.61 -1.96
C ALA A 123 22.30 24.36 -2.10
N SER A 124 22.10 23.57 -3.16
CA SER A 124 22.87 22.35 -3.43
C SER A 124 24.22 22.61 -4.11
N GLY A 125 24.49 23.83 -4.57
CA GLY A 125 25.69 24.17 -5.34
C GLY A 125 25.71 23.65 -6.78
N ASN A 126 24.62 23.03 -7.24
CA ASN A 126 24.49 22.43 -8.57
C ASN A 126 24.22 23.46 -9.68
N ILE A 127 24.08 24.74 -9.36
CA ILE A 127 23.73 25.79 -10.35
C ILE A 127 24.67 25.84 -11.57
N ARG A 128 25.92 25.40 -11.44
CA ARG A 128 26.87 25.35 -12.56
C ARG A 128 26.48 24.35 -13.65
N GLN A 129 25.68 23.33 -13.32
CA GLN A 129 25.22 22.32 -14.27
C GLN A 129 24.26 22.90 -15.33
N LEU A 130 23.59 24.04 -15.03
CA LEU A 130 22.75 24.72 -16.02
C LEU A 130 23.55 25.27 -17.21
N TYR A 131 24.80 25.70 -16.99
CA TYR A 131 25.66 26.17 -18.08
C TYR A 131 26.08 25.04 -19.02
N CYS A 132 26.14 23.80 -18.52
CA CYS A 132 26.42 22.63 -19.34
C CYS A 132 25.24 22.25 -20.26
N LEU A 133 24.02 22.69 -19.96
CA LEU A 133 22.82 22.43 -20.76
C LEU A 133 22.56 23.47 -21.85
N GLN A 134 23.22 24.64 -21.80
CA GLN A 134 23.08 25.72 -22.79
C GLN A 134 24.11 25.65 -23.93
N GLY A 135 24.98 24.63 -23.92
CA GLY A 135 26.10 24.47 -24.85
C GLY A 135 25.86 23.52 -26.04
N ASP A 136 24.64 23.07 -26.26
CA ASP A 136 24.20 22.31 -27.46
C ASP A 136 23.11 23.11 -28.21
#